data_AF-A0A2V6U304-F1
#
_entry.id   AF-A0A2V6U304-F1
#
_cell.length_a   1.000
_cell.length_b   1.000
_cell.length_c   1.000
_cell.angle_alpha   90.00
_cell.angle_beta   90.00
_cell.angle_gamma   90.00
#
_symmetry.space_group_name_H-M   'P 1'
#
loop_
_entity.id
_entity.type
_entity.pdbx_description
1 polymer ?
#
loop_
_entity_poly.entity_id
_entity_poly.type
_entity_poly.pdbx_seq_one_letter_code
_entity_poly.pdbx_strand_id
1 'polypeptide(L)'
;MEAAEGGAAAGEAPQTDVEGRPGARASPRRDGGGRAPDLALRVTRALIVVNPAAGGGRTARAWRRLRALVDATLPAEHAETRGPGDGERLAREAAVAGAPLVVAVGGDGTLNEVVNGVRAAGGRMPVGAVLTGRGRDACRNFGVPRDPSAAVRALVDGRDRSFDLGRAEWADGRRR
;
A
#
# COMPACT_ATOMS: atom_id res chain seq x y z
N MET A 1 -58.11 -67.67 2.44
CA MET A 1 -57.03 -67.46 3.42
C MET A 1 -56.22 -66.28 2.91
N GLU A 2 -56.76 -65.08 3.15
CA GLU A 2 -56.32 -64.10 4.17
C GLU A 2 -55.09 -63.31 3.65
N ALA A 3 -55.22 -62.02 3.29
CA ALA A 3 -55.26 -60.83 4.18
C ALA A 3 -53.94 -60.73 4.99
N ALA A 4 -53.26 -59.60 5.20
CA ALA A 4 -53.57 -58.18 5.12
C ALA A 4 -52.22 -57.40 5.08
N GLU A 5 -52.20 -56.21 4.47
CA GLU A 5 -51.89 -54.90 5.09
C GLU A 5 -50.47 -54.61 5.59
N GLY A 6 -50.00 -53.41 5.19
CA GLY A 6 -49.48 -52.46 6.17
C GLY A 6 -48.08 -51.91 5.92
N GLY A 7 -47.97 -50.58 5.92
CA GLY A 7 -46.82 -49.92 6.55
C GLY A 7 -46.00 -48.99 5.66
N ALA A 8 -46.39 -47.71 5.64
CA ALA A 8 -45.51 -46.60 5.31
C ALA A 8 -44.48 -46.36 6.43
N ALA A 9 -43.25 -45.99 6.08
CA ALA A 9 -42.39 -45.18 6.94
C ALA A 9 -41.31 -44.46 6.12
N ALA A 10 -41.25 -43.15 6.35
CA ALA A 10 -40.22 -42.24 5.90
C ALA A 10 -38.98 -42.30 6.81
N GLY A 11 -37.87 -41.75 6.31
CA GLY A 11 -36.60 -41.56 7.03
C GLY A 11 -35.48 -42.27 6.26
N GLU A 12 -34.29 -41.71 6.06
CA GLU A 12 -33.65 -40.50 6.55
C GLU A 12 -32.44 -40.28 5.61
N ALA A 13 -32.02 -39.03 5.44
CA ALA A 13 -30.89 -38.67 4.58
C ALA A 13 -29.57 -39.31 5.03
N PRO A 14 -28.60 -39.40 4.10
CA PRO A 14 -27.24 -39.03 4.46
C PRO A 14 -26.74 -37.90 3.55
N GLN A 15 -26.21 -36.87 4.21
CA GLN A 15 -25.28 -35.89 3.66
C GLN A 15 -23.96 -36.58 3.25
N THR A 16 -23.21 -35.90 2.37
CA THR A 16 -21.86 -36.17 1.79
C THR A 16 -22.01 -36.33 0.26
N ASP A 17 -21.39 -35.57 -0.63
CA ASP A 17 -20.07 -34.92 -0.60
C ASP A 17 -20.04 -33.60 -1.39
N VAL A 18 -19.08 -32.76 -0.99
CA VAL A 18 -18.71 -31.49 -1.62
C VAL A 18 -17.66 -31.77 -2.71
N GLU A 19 -18.06 -31.79 -3.97
CA GLU A 19 -17.16 -31.77 -5.14
C GLU A 19 -17.77 -30.85 -6.21
N GLY A 20 -17.08 -29.90 -6.86
CA GLY A 20 -15.67 -29.58 -6.88
C GLY A 20 -15.46 -28.10 -7.19
N ARG A 21 -14.43 -27.52 -6.56
CA ARG A 21 -13.89 -26.21 -6.90
C ARG A 21 -13.11 -26.32 -8.22
N PRO A 22 -13.36 -25.49 -9.24
CA PRO A 22 -12.44 -25.40 -10.36
C PRO A 22 -11.12 -24.78 -9.88
N GLY A 23 -10.03 -25.42 -10.28
CA GLY A 23 -8.67 -25.29 -9.76
C GLY A 23 -8.17 -23.87 -9.50
N ALA A 24 -7.53 -23.72 -8.34
CA ALA A 24 -6.57 -22.65 -8.11
C ALA A 24 -5.51 -22.72 -9.22
N ARG A 25 -5.57 -21.79 -10.18
CA ARG A 25 -4.43 -21.53 -11.05
C ARG A 25 -3.30 -21.07 -10.15
N ALA A 26 -2.28 -21.91 -10.01
CA ALA A 26 -0.99 -21.51 -9.51
C ALA A 26 -0.45 -20.42 -10.46
N SER A 27 -0.56 -19.16 -10.05
CA SER A 27 0.15 -18.08 -10.71
C SER A 27 1.64 -18.32 -10.51
N PRO A 28 2.48 -18.23 -11.56
CA PRO A 28 3.90 -18.49 -11.43
C PRO A 28 4.50 -17.44 -10.50
N ARG A 29 5.03 -17.90 -9.36
CA ARG A 29 5.96 -17.12 -8.54
C ARG A 29 7.17 -16.83 -9.42
N ARG A 30 7.26 -15.60 -9.92
CA ARG A 30 8.51 -15.08 -10.49
C ARG A 30 9.19 -14.29 -9.41
N ASP A 31 10.01 -15.00 -8.66
CA ASP A 31 11.07 -14.46 -7.83
C ASP A 31 12.16 -13.96 -8.80
N GLY A 32 11.91 -12.79 -9.39
CA GLY A 32 12.80 -12.14 -10.33
C GLY A 32 13.60 -11.06 -9.63
N GLY A 33 14.73 -11.45 -9.04
CA GLY A 33 15.79 -10.53 -8.62
C GLY A 33 16.37 -9.79 -9.82
N GLY A 34 15.64 -8.80 -10.32
CA GLY A 34 16.17 -7.78 -11.22
C GLY A 34 16.79 -6.69 -10.34
N ARG A 35 18.12 -6.54 -10.39
CA ARG A 35 18.79 -5.35 -9.86
C ARG A 35 18.18 -4.13 -10.57
N ALA A 36 17.26 -3.42 -9.92
CA ALA A 36 16.85 -2.10 -10.38
C ALA A 36 18.13 -1.26 -10.47
N PRO A 37 18.48 -0.69 -11.64
CA PRO A 37 19.72 0.04 -11.76
C PRO A 37 19.54 1.35 -11.01
N ASP A 38 20.45 1.58 -10.06
CA ASP A 38 20.61 2.73 -9.15
C ASP A 38 19.49 3.76 -9.21
N LEU A 39 18.65 3.81 -8.16
CA LEU A 39 17.66 4.87 -8.01
C LEU A 39 18.33 6.26 -7.97
N ALA A 40 19.58 6.35 -7.51
CA ALA A 40 20.43 7.54 -7.60
C ALA A 40 20.63 8.07 -9.05
N LEU A 41 20.53 7.20 -10.07
CA LEU A 41 20.56 7.58 -11.50
C LEU A 41 19.16 7.81 -12.10
N ARG A 42 18.08 7.44 -11.39
CA ARG A 42 16.68 7.49 -11.87
C ARG A 42 15.82 8.56 -11.21
N VAL A 43 16.10 8.93 -9.95
CA VAL A 43 15.34 9.96 -9.23
C VAL A 43 15.99 11.30 -9.49
N THR A 44 15.57 11.89 -10.61
CA THR A 44 15.90 13.28 -10.95
C THR A 44 15.08 14.27 -10.13
N ARG A 45 13.92 13.87 -9.60
CA ARG A 45 13.03 14.67 -8.75
C ARG A 45 12.03 13.79 -8.00
N ALA A 46 11.89 13.96 -6.68
CA ALA A 46 10.84 13.30 -5.90
C ALA A 46 9.78 14.31 -5.42
N LEU A 47 8.53 13.86 -5.25
CA LEU A 47 7.54 14.60 -4.45
C LEU A 47 7.42 13.98 -3.07
N ILE A 48 7.64 14.78 -2.03
CA ILE A 48 7.43 14.42 -0.63
C ILE A 48 6.06 14.94 -0.20
N VAL A 49 5.12 14.03 0.03
CA VAL A 49 3.77 14.33 0.54
C VAL A 49 3.79 14.21 2.05
N VAL A 50 3.65 15.34 2.75
CA VAL A 50 3.76 15.42 4.22
C VAL A 50 2.39 15.63 4.83
N ASN A 51 1.98 14.75 5.75
CA ASN A 51 0.81 15.00 6.60
C ASN A 51 1.24 15.53 7.97
N PRO A 52 1.29 16.85 8.19
CA PRO A 52 1.75 17.43 9.44
C PRO A 52 0.87 17.06 10.64
N ALA A 53 -0.44 16.88 10.42
CA ALA A 53 -1.42 16.54 11.46
C ALA A 53 -1.30 15.07 11.93
N ALA A 54 -0.71 14.19 11.12
CA ALA A 54 -0.61 12.78 11.43
C ALA A 54 0.07 12.52 12.79
N GLY A 55 -0.48 11.55 13.51
CA GLY A 55 -0.04 11.22 14.86
C GLY A 55 -0.24 12.35 15.87
N GLY A 56 -1.20 13.26 15.67
CA GLY A 56 -1.45 14.39 16.57
C GLY A 56 -0.33 15.43 16.52
N GLY A 57 0.17 15.75 15.33
CA GLY A 57 1.25 16.73 15.13
C GLY A 57 2.67 16.17 15.33
N ARG A 58 2.83 14.87 15.59
CA ARG A 58 4.16 14.23 15.67
C ARG A 58 4.91 14.31 14.34
N THR A 59 4.20 14.17 13.22
CA THR A 59 4.81 14.33 11.90
C THR A 59 5.35 15.73 11.70
N ALA A 60 4.61 16.78 12.05
CA ALA A 60 5.12 18.16 11.95
C ALA A 60 6.43 18.36 12.74
N ARG A 61 6.51 17.81 13.96
CA ARG A 61 7.73 17.88 14.79
C ARG A 61 8.90 17.11 14.17
N ALA A 62 8.64 15.91 13.65
CA ALA A 62 9.65 15.09 12.99
C ALA A 62 10.11 15.75 11.68
N TRP A 63 9.18 16.26 10.88
CA TRP A 63 9.43 16.90 9.59
C TRP A 63 10.36 18.11 9.71
N ARG A 64 10.16 18.96 10.73
CA ARG A 64 11.08 20.08 11.02
C ARG A 64 12.55 19.66 11.18
N ARG A 65 12.80 18.42 11.65
CA ARG A 65 14.16 17.87 11.83
C ARG A 65 14.64 17.12 10.60
N LEU A 66 13.72 16.50 9.86
CA LEU A 66 14.03 15.66 8.70
C LEU A 66 14.19 16.45 7.41
N ARG A 67 13.57 17.63 7.29
CA ARG A 67 13.56 18.41 6.04
C ARG A 67 14.97 18.66 5.51
N ALA A 68 15.88 19.17 6.35
CA ALA A 68 17.26 19.40 5.97
C ALA A 68 17.99 18.11 5.53
N LEU A 69 17.68 16.97 6.16
CA LEU A 69 18.22 15.69 5.74
C LEU A 69 17.65 15.27 4.38
N VAL A 70 16.35 15.41 4.16
CA VAL A 70 15.71 15.09 2.86
C VAL A 70 16.30 15.93 1.75
N ASP A 71 16.38 17.25 1.94
CA ASP A 71 16.93 18.19 0.96
C ASP A 71 18.41 17.87 0.62
N ALA A 72 19.17 17.37 1.60
CA ALA A 72 20.55 16.94 1.41
C ALA A 72 20.68 15.52 0.81
N THR A 73 19.62 14.72 0.82
CA THR A 73 19.66 13.29 0.49
C THR A 73 19.16 13.02 -0.93
N LEU A 74 18.13 13.72 -1.39
CA LEU A 74 17.60 13.55 -2.74
C LEU A 74 17.00 14.86 -3.29
N PRO A 75 17.04 15.09 -4.62
CA PRO A 75 16.38 16.23 -5.23
C PRO A 75 14.86 16.07 -5.07
N ALA A 76 14.25 16.90 -4.24
CA ALA A 76 12.85 16.74 -3.88
C ALA A 76 12.11 18.05 -3.69
N GLU A 77 10.82 18.02 -4.02
CA GLU A 77 9.84 19.03 -3.61
C GLU A 77 8.97 18.47 -2.51
N HIS A 78 8.40 19.34 -1.68
CA HIS A 78 7.52 18.91 -0.61
C HIS A 78 6.17 19.64 -0.68
N ALA A 79 5.10 18.88 -0.46
CA ALA A 79 3.74 19.39 -0.39
C ALA A 79 3.09 18.89 0.91
N GLU A 80 2.49 19.82 1.66
CA GLU A 80 1.78 19.48 2.89
C GLU A 80 0.29 19.26 2.63
N THR A 81 -0.25 18.17 3.16
CA THR A 81 -1.69 17.91 3.14
C THR A 81 -2.42 18.89 4.05
N ARG A 82 -3.58 19.39 3.62
CA ARG A 82 -4.45 20.29 4.40
C ARG A 82 -5.64 19.55 5.00
N GLY A 83 -6.02 18.41 4.44
CA GLY A 83 -7.09 17.57 4.97
C GLY A 83 -7.10 16.15 4.38
N PRO A 84 -8.08 15.32 4.77
CA PRO A 84 -8.26 13.98 4.22
C PRO A 84 -8.38 13.99 2.69
N GLY A 85 -7.69 13.06 2.02
CA GLY A 85 -7.70 12.92 0.56
C GLY A 85 -6.70 13.84 -0.17
N ASP A 86 -6.06 14.79 0.50
CA ASP A 86 -5.01 15.60 -0.14
C ASP A 86 -3.79 14.76 -0.51
N GLY A 87 -3.43 13.76 0.29
CA GLY A 87 -2.28 12.92 -0.03
C GLY A 87 -2.49 12.15 -1.34
N GLU A 88 -3.71 11.68 -1.57
CA GLU A 88 -4.14 11.00 -2.79
C GLU A 88 -4.12 11.96 -3.99
N ARG A 89 -4.67 13.15 -3.81
CA ARG A 89 -4.68 14.19 -4.84
C ARG A 89 -3.27 14.58 -5.27
N LEU A 90 -2.40 14.93 -4.31
CA LEU A 90 -1.01 15.34 -4.56
C LEU A 90 -0.19 14.23 -5.22
N ALA A 91 -0.34 12.99 -4.75
CA ALA A 91 0.36 11.85 -5.33
C ALA A 91 -0.09 11.55 -6.76
N ARG A 92 -1.40 11.67 -7.04
CA ARG A 92 -1.95 11.53 -8.39
C ARG A 92 -1.43 12.62 -9.33
N GLU A 93 -1.40 13.88 -8.88
CA GLU A 93 -0.86 15.00 -9.66
C GLU A 93 0.62 14.76 -10.03
N ALA A 94 1.43 14.33 -9.05
CA ALA A 94 2.83 14.00 -9.30
C ALA A 94 3.03 12.81 -10.25
N ALA A 95 2.21 11.76 -10.10
CA ALA A 95 2.24 10.60 -10.97
C ALA A 95 1.90 10.95 -12.43
N VAL A 96 0.86 11.77 -12.64
CA VAL A 96 0.48 12.28 -13.97
C VAL A 96 1.57 13.16 -14.55
N ALA A 97 2.25 13.96 -13.71
CA ALA A 97 3.40 14.78 -14.12
C ALA A 97 4.68 13.97 -14.38
N GLY A 98 4.66 12.64 -14.22
CA GLY A 98 5.79 11.76 -14.49
C GLY A 98 6.87 11.78 -13.41
N ALA A 99 6.53 12.12 -12.17
CA ALA A 99 7.49 12.06 -11.07
C ALA A 99 8.04 10.63 -10.90
N PRO A 100 9.38 10.43 -10.86
CA PRO A 100 9.97 9.10 -10.72
C PRO A 100 9.79 8.50 -9.32
N LEU A 101 9.48 9.32 -8.30
CA LEU A 101 9.27 8.89 -6.92
C LEU A 101 8.29 9.81 -6.20
N VAL A 102 7.35 9.20 -5.47
CA VAL A 102 6.50 9.89 -4.48
C VAL A 102 6.75 9.30 -3.10
N VAL A 103 6.97 10.14 -2.10
CA VAL A 103 7.30 9.72 -0.73
C VAL A 103 6.22 10.20 0.23
N ALA A 104 5.61 9.27 0.97
CA ALA A 104 4.66 9.60 2.04
C ALA A 104 5.38 9.86 3.37
N VAL A 105 5.15 11.00 4.00
CA VAL A 105 5.65 11.34 5.34
C VAL A 105 4.47 11.48 6.30
N GLY A 106 4.27 10.51 7.18
CA GLY A 106 3.09 10.48 8.05
C GLY A 106 2.83 9.12 8.70
N GLY A 107 1.55 8.73 8.74
CA GLY A 107 1.12 7.40 9.22
C GLY A 107 0.70 6.50 8.06
N ASP A 108 0.17 5.32 8.38
CA ASP A 108 -0.30 4.36 7.37
C ASP A 108 -1.45 4.93 6.52
N GLY A 109 -2.30 5.78 7.10
CA GLY A 109 -3.33 6.51 6.34
C GLY A 109 -2.73 7.43 5.27
N THR A 110 -1.63 8.12 5.58
CA THR A 110 -0.91 8.96 4.60
C THR A 110 -0.30 8.11 3.49
N LEU A 111 0.31 6.98 3.84
CA LEU A 111 0.83 6.04 2.86
C LEU A 111 -0.29 5.47 1.98
N ASN A 112 -1.42 5.11 2.56
CA ASN A 112 -2.58 4.59 1.82
C ASN A 112 -3.12 5.62 0.81
N GLU A 113 -3.28 6.87 1.23
CA GLU A 113 -3.69 7.96 0.33
C GLU A 113 -2.72 8.10 -0.84
N VAL A 114 -1.41 8.16 -0.57
CA VAL A 114 -0.37 8.30 -1.62
C VAL A 114 -0.40 7.12 -2.60
N VAL A 115 -0.46 5.88 -2.10
CA VAL A 115 -0.54 4.67 -2.94
C VAL A 115 -1.77 4.69 -3.83
N ASN A 116 -2.92 5.11 -3.29
CA ASN A 116 -4.15 5.22 -4.06
C ASN A 116 -4.06 6.31 -5.15
N GLY A 117 -3.42 7.44 -4.86
CA GLY A 117 -3.22 8.50 -5.84
C GLY A 117 -2.36 8.07 -7.02
N VAL A 118 -1.24 7.41 -6.72
CA VAL A 118 -0.32 6.79 -7.69
C VAL A 118 -1.07 5.76 -8.54
N ARG A 119 -1.84 4.86 -7.91
CA ARG A 119 -2.60 3.82 -8.61
C ARG A 119 -3.68 4.40 -9.52
N ALA A 120 -4.38 5.45 -9.08
CA ALA A 120 -5.42 6.13 -9.84
C ALA A 120 -4.88 6.82 -11.10
N ALA A 121 -3.62 7.26 -11.09
CA ALA A 121 -2.93 7.75 -12.28
C ALA A 121 -2.52 6.64 -13.26
N GLY A 122 -2.84 5.38 -12.96
CA GLY A 122 -2.49 4.22 -13.79
C GLY A 122 -1.02 3.82 -13.72
N GLY A 123 -0.22 4.51 -12.90
CA GLY A 123 1.21 4.31 -12.89
C GLY A 123 1.69 3.23 -11.90
N ARG A 124 2.92 2.77 -12.13
CA ARG A 124 3.63 1.76 -11.34
C ARG A 124 4.92 2.31 -10.70
N MET A 125 4.99 3.63 -10.55
CA MET A 125 6.16 4.29 -9.98
C MET A 125 6.39 3.84 -8.54
N PRO A 126 7.65 3.80 -8.08
CA PRO A 126 7.98 3.55 -6.68
C PRO A 126 7.29 4.54 -5.74
N VAL A 127 6.87 4.02 -4.58
CA VAL A 127 6.37 4.83 -3.46
C VAL A 127 7.30 4.64 -2.28
N GLY A 128 7.89 5.74 -1.81
CA GLY A 128 8.67 5.79 -0.59
C GLY A 128 7.80 6.09 0.63
N ALA A 129 8.29 5.73 1.82
CA ALA A 129 7.59 6.01 3.07
C ALA A 129 8.55 6.39 4.19
N VAL A 130 8.20 7.45 4.93
CA VAL A 130 8.83 7.87 6.18
C VAL A 130 7.74 7.94 7.24
N LEU A 131 7.64 6.89 8.06
CA LEU A 131 6.53 6.75 9.00
C LEU A 131 6.87 7.35 10.36
N THR A 132 6.07 8.32 10.80
CA THR A 132 6.24 9.12 12.02
C THR A 132 5.20 8.79 13.10
N GLY A 133 4.21 7.93 12.79
CA GLY A 133 3.11 7.50 13.67
C GLY A 133 3.49 6.47 14.75
N ARG A 134 2.50 5.96 15.51
CA ARG A 134 2.69 4.86 16.49
C ARG A 134 2.44 3.49 15.87
N GLY A 135 1.33 3.33 15.16
CA GLY A 135 0.94 2.07 14.55
C GLY A 135 1.65 1.75 13.24
N ARG A 136 2.98 1.98 13.14
CA ARG A 136 3.82 1.84 11.92
C ARG A 136 3.84 0.41 11.36
N ASP A 137 2.69 -0.10 10.96
CA ASP A 137 2.48 -1.48 10.52
C ASP A 137 3.13 -1.69 9.15
N ALA A 138 3.09 -0.65 8.31
CA ALA A 138 3.86 -0.62 7.08
C ALA A 138 5.38 -0.79 7.28
N CYS A 139 5.96 -0.37 8.43
CA CYS A 139 7.38 -0.68 8.72
C CYS A 139 7.62 -2.18 8.88
N ARG A 140 6.68 -2.91 9.51
CA ARG A 140 6.82 -4.35 9.73
C ARG A 140 6.64 -5.14 8.44
N ASN A 141 5.65 -4.76 7.65
CA ASN A 141 5.23 -5.54 6.48
C ASN A 141 6.02 -5.21 5.21
N PHE A 142 6.42 -3.95 5.05
CA PHE A 142 7.08 -3.46 3.83
C PHE A 142 8.57 -3.13 4.04
N GLY A 143 9.11 -3.52 5.20
CA GLY A 143 10.50 -3.33 5.63
C GLY A 143 11.01 -1.90 5.48
N VAL A 144 10.13 -0.92 5.76
CA VAL A 144 10.50 0.49 5.89
C VAL A 144 11.21 0.67 7.24
N PRO A 145 12.41 1.28 7.31
CA PRO A 145 13.10 1.51 8.57
C PRO A 145 12.21 2.24 9.58
N ARG A 146 12.27 1.81 10.84
CA ARG A 146 11.51 2.47 11.91
C ARG A 146 12.05 3.85 12.23
N ASP A 147 13.35 4.06 12.20
CA ASP A 147 13.91 5.39 12.41
C ASP A 147 13.64 6.27 11.18
N PRO A 148 12.97 7.44 11.31
CA PRO A 148 12.67 8.29 10.16
C PRO A 148 13.91 8.77 9.40
N SER A 149 15.03 9.00 10.09
CA SER A 149 16.27 9.44 9.42
C SER A 149 16.88 8.31 8.61
N ALA A 150 16.87 7.08 9.14
CA ALA A 150 17.25 5.88 8.41
C ALA A 150 16.32 5.61 7.22
N ALA A 151 15.02 5.86 7.36
CA ALA A 151 14.07 5.74 6.26
C ALA A 151 14.39 6.72 5.12
N VAL A 152 14.71 7.98 5.44
CA VAL A 152 15.15 8.98 4.44
C VAL A 152 16.41 8.51 3.71
N ARG A 153 17.43 8.02 4.44
CA ARG A 153 18.67 7.51 3.80
C ARG A 153 18.41 6.30 2.91
N ALA A 154 17.53 5.40 3.34
CA ALA A 154 17.16 4.21 2.58
C ALA A 154 16.43 4.53 1.25
N LEU A 155 15.87 5.73 1.09
CA LEU A 155 15.29 6.16 -0.18
C LEU A 155 16.34 6.25 -1.28
N VAL A 156 17.60 6.59 -0.96
CA VAL A 156 18.68 6.71 -1.96
C VAL A 156 19.19 5.34 -2.40
N ASP A 157 19.24 4.39 -1.48
CA ASP A 157 19.69 3.02 -1.75
C ASP A 157 18.85 2.32 -2.83
N GLY A 158 17.62 2.78 -3.09
CA GLY A 158 16.87 2.38 -4.27
C GLY A 158 16.43 0.93 -4.31
N ARG A 159 16.34 0.26 -3.16
CA ARG A 159 15.93 -1.15 -3.09
C ARG A 159 14.41 -1.26 -3.17
N ASP A 160 13.91 -1.21 -4.41
CA ASP A 160 12.49 -1.37 -4.70
C ASP A 160 12.02 -2.79 -4.38
N ARG A 161 10.79 -2.88 -3.85
CA ARG A 161 10.06 -4.12 -3.67
C ARG A 161 8.65 -3.97 -4.21
N SER A 162 8.18 -5.00 -4.92
CA SER A 162 6.79 -5.07 -5.36
C SER A 162 5.92 -5.68 -4.28
N PHE A 163 4.73 -5.10 -4.09
CA PHE A 163 3.71 -5.60 -3.18
C PHE A 163 2.37 -5.62 -3.91
N ASP A 164 1.55 -6.62 -3.60
CA ASP A 164 0.18 -6.67 -4.09
C ASP A 164 -0.68 -5.64 -3.37
N LEU A 165 -1.57 -4.98 -4.12
CA LEU A 165 -2.56 -4.06 -3.56
C LEU A 165 -3.91 -4.77 -3.45
N GLY A 166 -4.46 -4.78 -2.24
CA GLY A 166 -5.86 -5.16 -2.01
C GLY A 166 -6.79 -4.07 -2.53
N ARG A 167 -7.89 -4.47 -3.16
CA ARG A 167 -8.98 -3.56 -3.55
C ARG A 167 -10.22 -3.91 -2.76
N ALA A 168 -10.77 -2.92 -2.05
CA ALA A 168 -12.02 -3.03 -1.34
C ALA A 168 -13.13 -2.28 -2.11
N GLU A 169 -14.30 -2.90 -2.22
CA GLU A 169 -15.49 -2.31 -2.82
C GLU A 169 -16.64 -2.39 -1.80
N TRP A 170 -17.29 -1.26 -1.56
CA TRP A 170 -18.40 -1.15 -0.63
C TRP A 170 -19.73 -1.23 -1.38
N ALA A 171 -20.80 -1.57 -0.65
CA ALA A 171 -22.14 -1.70 -1.21
C ALA A 171 -22.67 -0.41 -1.88
N ASP A 172 -22.13 0.74 -1.51
CA ASP A 172 -22.42 2.04 -2.11
C ASP A 172 -21.58 2.36 -3.37
N GLY A 173 -20.81 1.39 -3.87
CA GLY A 173 -19.97 1.51 -5.06
C GLY A 173 -18.64 2.22 -4.82
N ARG A 174 -18.34 2.67 -3.59
CA ARG A 174 -17.01 3.21 -3.28
C ARG A 174 -15.95 2.13 -3.45
N ARG A 175 -14.77 2.53 -3.95
CA ARG A 175 -13.61 1.66 -4.15
C ARG A 175 -12.37 2.26 -3.50
N ARG A 176 -11.56 1.43 -2.83
CA ARG A 176 -10.27 1.78 -2.20
C ARG A 176 -9.25 0.68 -2.41
#